data_AF-A0A165PJM4-F1
#
_entry.id   AF-A0A165PJM4-F1
#
_cell.length_a   1.000
_cell.length_b   1.000
_cell.length_c   1.000
_cell.angle_alpha   90.00
_cell.angle_beta   90.00
_cell.angle_gamma   90.00
#
_symmetry.space_group_name_H-M   'P 1'
#
loop_
_entity.id
_entity.type
_entity.pdbx_description
1 polymer ?
#
loop_
_entity_poly.entity_id
_entity_poly.type
_entity_poly.pdbx_seq_one_letter_code
_entity_poly.pdbx_strand_id
1 'polypeptide(L)'
;KDPKGGCFCRARVHDLSSYAPICKSCGLVLCSVNLPHFACPHCTAPLLSAPAREALILRLQDQIGAARAREEADRLHAKEEARRAAGAFPPLA
;
A
#
# COMPACT_ATOMS: atom_id res chain seq x y z
N LYS A 1 10.45 14.88 -5.88
CA LYS A 1 11.04 15.07 -4.53
C LYS A 1 9.90 14.98 -3.51
N ASP A 2 10.12 14.44 -2.33
CA ASP A 2 9.09 14.40 -1.27
C ASP A 2 8.83 15.84 -0.76
N PRO A 3 7.58 16.33 -0.74
CA PRO A 3 7.26 17.65 -0.19
C PRO A 3 7.63 17.83 1.29
N LYS A 4 7.80 16.74 2.04
CA LYS A 4 8.26 16.77 3.45
C LYS A 4 9.78 16.63 3.61
N GLY A 5 10.53 16.60 2.50
CA GLY A 5 11.99 16.53 2.50
C GLY A 5 12.57 15.12 2.61
N GLY A 6 11.73 14.08 2.63
CA GLY A 6 12.16 12.69 2.78
C GLY A 6 12.73 12.38 4.16
N CYS A 7 12.93 11.09 4.46
CA CYS A 7 13.53 10.69 5.73
C CYS A 7 15.06 10.60 5.62
N PHE A 8 15.75 11.43 6.39
CA PHE A 8 17.14 11.19 6.78
C PHE A 8 17.10 10.61 8.19
N CYS A 9 17.34 9.31 8.33
CA CYS A 9 17.04 8.60 9.57
C CYS A 9 17.71 9.20 10.82
N ARG A 10 18.83 9.95 10.72
CA ARG A 10 19.43 10.76 11.82
C ARG A 10 19.44 10.01 13.17
N ALA A 11 19.96 8.78 13.18
CA ALA A 11 20.01 7.88 14.34
C ALA A 11 18.65 7.38 14.90
N ARG A 12 17.54 7.59 14.18
CA ARG A 12 16.25 6.94 14.44
C ARG A 12 16.17 5.59 13.74
N VAL A 13 15.56 4.64 14.42
CA VAL A 13 15.29 3.30 13.88
C VAL A 13 13.95 3.31 13.18
N HIS A 14 13.93 2.93 11.91
CA HIS A 14 12.74 2.72 11.12
C HIS A 14 12.89 1.40 10.37
N ASP A 15 11.76 0.78 10.03
CA ASP A 15 11.77 -0.40 9.18
C ASP A 15 12.35 -0.08 7.80
N LEU A 16 13.02 -1.06 7.23
CA LEU A 16 13.59 -0.96 5.89
C LEU A 16 12.45 -0.85 4.86
N SER A 17 12.64 -0.03 3.82
CA SER A 17 11.67 0.05 2.73
C SER A 17 11.53 -1.30 2.03
N SER A 18 10.30 -1.82 1.95
CA SER A 18 10.00 -3.08 1.24
C SER A 18 10.10 -2.97 -0.28
N TYR A 19 10.10 -1.75 -0.82
CA TYR A 19 10.09 -1.50 -2.26
C TYR A 19 11.47 -1.09 -2.80
N ALA A 20 12.20 -0.27 -2.04
CA ALA A 20 13.51 0.25 -2.45
C ALA A 20 14.39 0.42 -1.20
N PRO A 21 14.97 -0.67 -0.67
CA PRO A 21 15.76 -0.64 0.57
C PRO A 21 17.06 0.16 0.45
N ILE A 22 17.57 0.34 -0.77
CA ILE A 22 18.81 1.06 -1.03
C ILE A 22 18.69 1.87 -2.33
N CYS A 23 19.22 3.08 -2.31
CA CYS A 23 19.36 3.89 -3.53
C CYS A 23 20.49 3.31 -4.39
N LYS A 24 20.18 2.87 -5.61
CA LYS A 24 21.18 2.32 -6.55
C LYS A 24 22.17 3.36 -7.09
N SER A 25 21.92 4.66 -6.90
CA SER A 25 22.78 5.74 -7.40
C SER A 25 23.79 6.24 -6.36
N CYS A 26 23.41 6.32 -5.09
CA CYS A 26 24.29 6.85 -4.02
C CYS A 26 24.54 5.87 -2.87
N GLY A 27 23.91 4.69 -2.86
CA GLY A 27 24.09 3.69 -1.81
C GLY A 27 23.37 3.99 -0.48
N LEU A 28 22.59 5.07 -0.40
CA LEU A 28 21.84 5.40 0.82
C LEU A 28 20.79 4.32 1.12
N VAL A 29 20.81 3.77 2.33
CA VAL A 29 19.78 2.85 2.86
C VAL A 29 18.52 3.65 3.18
N LEU A 30 17.37 3.17 2.71
CA LEU A 30 16.09 3.87 2.78
C LEU A 30 15.09 3.14 3.68
N CYS A 31 14.44 3.89 4.54
CA CYS A 31 13.39 3.37 5.41
C CYS A 31 12.00 3.44 4.76
N SER A 32 11.03 2.79 5.41
CA SER A 32 9.61 2.75 5.05
C SER A 32 8.95 4.13 4.94
N VAL A 33 9.48 5.15 5.63
CA VAL A 33 8.99 6.54 5.56
C VAL A 33 9.22 7.13 4.17
N ASN A 34 10.31 6.75 3.49
CA ASN A 34 10.56 7.23 2.14
C ASN A 34 9.86 6.33 1.11
N LEU A 35 8.70 6.79 0.66
CA LEU A 35 7.87 6.03 -0.27
C LEU A 35 8.55 5.84 -1.64
N PRO A 36 8.32 4.70 -2.32
CA PRO A 36 9.04 4.34 -3.55
C PRO A 36 8.80 5.27 -4.75
N HIS A 37 7.73 6.09 -4.71
CA HIS A 37 7.43 7.05 -5.76
C HIS A 37 8.19 8.38 -5.58
N PHE A 38 8.81 8.61 -4.42
CA PHE A 38 9.66 9.76 -4.20
C PHE A 38 11.09 9.49 -4.68
N ALA A 39 11.83 10.59 -4.87
CA ALA A 39 13.24 10.54 -5.22
C ALA A 39 14.09 10.30 -3.96
N CYS A 40 15.34 9.86 -4.14
CA CYS A 40 16.29 9.76 -3.04
C CYS A 40 16.44 11.12 -2.33
N PRO A 41 16.37 11.17 -0.98
CA PRO A 41 16.52 12.42 -0.25
C PRO A 41 17.93 13.01 -0.38
N HIS A 42 18.95 12.18 -0.61
CA HIS A 42 20.34 12.62 -0.72
C HIS A 42 20.74 13.06 -2.13
N CYS A 43 20.65 12.18 -3.13
CA CYS A 43 21.10 12.48 -4.49
C CYS A 43 19.97 12.88 -5.46
N THR A 44 18.71 12.87 -5.01
CA THR A 44 17.52 13.18 -5.83
C THR A 44 17.28 12.26 -7.04
N ALA A 45 18.05 11.17 -7.15
CA ALA A 45 17.85 10.16 -8.17
C ALA A 45 16.54 9.39 -7.96
N PRO A 46 15.89 8.91 -9.03
CA PRO A 46 14.73 8.03 -8.92
C PRO A 46 15.13 6.70 -8.25
N LEU A 47 14.30 6.25 -7.31
CA LEU A 47 14.57 5.02 -6.54
C LEU A 47 14.25 3.75 -7.31
N LEU A 48 13.22 3.83 -8.14
CA LEU A 48 12.79 2.76 -9.03
C LEU A 48 13.22 3.10 -10.45
N SER A 49 13.67 2.08 -11.18
CA SER A 49 13.75 2.17 -12.64
C SER A 49 12.34 2.31 -13.23
N ALA A 50 12.23 2.86 -14.44
CA ALA A 50 10.95 2.96 -15.15
C ALA A 50 10.15 1.64 -15.16
N PRO A 51 10.71 0.48 -15.54
CA PRO A 51 9.97 -0.78 -15.53
C PRO A 51 9.57 -1.25 -14.12
N ALA A 52 10.43 -1.03 -13.11
CA ALA A 52 10.10 -1.39 -11.73
C ALA A 52 8.95 -0.53 -11.18
N ARG A 53 8.90 0.76 -11.58
CA ARG A 53 7.82 1.67 -11.24
C ARG A 53 6.51 1.26 -11.90
N GLU A 54 6.52 0.90 -13.18
CA GLU A 54 5.34 0.41 -13.89
C GLU A 54 4.82 -0.90 -13.26
N ALA A 55 5.71 -1.85 -12.97
CA ALA A 55 5.35 -3.09 -12.27
C ALA A 55 4.76 -2.83 -10.87
N LEU A 56 5.21 -1.80 -10.17
CA LEU A 56 4.60 -1.40 -8.90
C LEU A 56 3.20 -0.82 -9.10
N ILE A 57 3.01 0.03 -10.11
CA ILE A 57 1.69 0.62 -10.43
C ILE A 57 0.68 -0.49 -10.76
N LEU A 58 1.05 -1.44 -11.62
CA LEU A 58 0.18 -2.56 -11.99
C LEU A 58 -0.21 -3.41 -10.77
N ARG A 59 0.76 -3.72 -9.89
CA ARG A 59 0.47 -4.45 -8.64
C ARG A 59 -0.50 -3.69 -7.73
N LEU A 60 -0.32 -2.37 -7.59
CA LEU A 60 -1.22 -1.56 -6.76
C LEU A 60 -2.62 -1.49 -7.36
N GLN A 61 -2.74 -1.40 -8.69
CA GLN A 61 -4.04 -1.42 -9.38
C GLN A 61 -4.78 -2.74 -9.17
N ASP A 62 -4.07 -3.87 -9.27
CA ASP A 62 -4.62 -5.20 -8.99
C ASP A 62 -5.09 -5.32 -7.52
N GLN A 63 -4.25 -4.89 -6.57
CA GLN A 63 -4.60 -4.89 -5.15
C GLN A 63 -5.86 -4.05 -4.85
N ILE A 64 -5.98 -2.87 -5.46
CA ILE A 64 -7.16 -2.02 -5.34
C ILE A 64 -8.39 -2.71 -5.92
N GLY A 65 -8.27 -3.33 -7.10
CA GLY A 65 -9.36 -4.08 -7.73
C GLY A 65 -9.84 -5.23 -6.85
N ALA A 66 -8.90 -6.02 -6.33
CA ALA A 66 -9.19 -7.15 -5.45
C ALA A 66 -9.81 -6.70 -4.12
N ALA A 67 -9.36 -5.58 -3.54
CA ALA A 67 -9.95 -5.03 -2.31
C ALA A 67 -11.40 -4.60 -2.53
N ARG A 68 -11.68 -3.85 -3.61
CA ARG A 68 -13.04 -3.42 -3.95
C ARG A 68 -13.98 -4.60 -4.21
N ALA A 69 -13.51 -5.64 -4.88
CA ALA A 69 -14.30 -6.85 -5.14
C ALA A 69 -14.69 -7.56 -3.83
N ARG A 70 -13.75 -7.67 -2.88
CA ARG A 70 -14.03 -8.21 -1.54
C ARG A 70 -15.06 -7.38 -0.79
N GLU A 71 -14.85 -6.06 -0.73
CA GLU A 71 -15.78 -5.15 -0.06
C GLU A 71 -17.21 -5.22 -0.64
N GLU A 72 -17.35 -5.35 -1.96
CA GLU A 72 -18.67 -5.51 -2.59
C GLU A 72 -19.30 -6.87 -2.29
N ALA A 73 -18.52 -7.95 -2.32
CA ALA A 73 -19.02 -9.28 -1.96
C ALA A 73 -19.51 -9.33 -0.51
N ASP A 74 -18.74 -8.77 0.43
CA ASP A 74 -19.10 -8.69 1.84
C ASP A 74 -20.38 -7.85 2.04
N ARG A 75 -20.52 -6.75 1.29
CA ARG A 75 -21.71 -5.90 1.31
C ARG A 75 -22.96 -6.63 0.80
N LEU A 76 -22.83 -7.42 -0.27
CA LEU A 76 -23.95 -8.21 -0.81
C LEU A 76 -24.33 -9.33 0.15
N HIS A 77 -23.35 -10.03 0.70
CA HIS A 77 -23.57 -11.08 1.70
C HIS A 77 -24.33 -10.55 2.92
N ALA A 78 -23.87 -9.45 3.50
CA ALA A 78 -24.53 -8.83 4.65
C ALA A 78 -25.99 -8.41 4.36
N LYS A 79 -26.28 -7.93 3.15
CA LYS A 79 -27.65 -7.60 2.72
C LYS A 79 -28.52 -8.85 2.60
N GLU A 80 -27.98 -9.94 2.06
CA GLU A 80 -28.70 -11.21 1.95
C GLU A 80 -28.98 -11.80 3.33
N GLU A 81 -27.99 -11.80 4.23
CA GLU A 81 -28.17 -12.24 5.61
C GLU A 81 -29.21 -11.41 6.35
N ALA A 82 -29.19 -10.08 6.21
CA ALA A 82 -30.20 -9.21 6.80
C ALA A 82 -31.61 -9.51 6.26
N ARG A 83 -31.75 -9.78 4.96
CA ARG A 83 -33.04 -10.21 4.37
C ARG A 83 -33.50 -11.56 4.90
N ARG A 84 -32.59 -12.53 5.01
CA ARG A 84 -32.88 -13.86 5.56
C ARG A 84 -33.31 -13.77 7.03
N ALA A 85 -32.61 -12.97 7.83
CA ALA A 85 -32.94 -12.74 9.23
C ALA A 85 -34.30 -12.03 9.41
N ALA A 86 -34.61 -11.02 8.59
CA ALA A 86 -35.91 -10.34 8.64
C ALA A 86 -37.09 -11.25 8.25
N GLY A 87 -36.85 -12.23 7.37
CA GLY A 87 -37.83 -13.25 7.00
C GLY A 87 -37.85 -14.49 7.91
N ALA A 88 -36.94 -14.58 8.89
CA ALA A 88 -36.87 -15.72 9.79
C ALA A 88 -37.95 -15.59 10.89
N PHE A 89 -38.81 -16.60 11.01
CA PHE A 89 -39.76 -16.69 12.12
C PHE A 89 -38.98 -16.91 13.43
N PRO A 90 -39.26 -16.17 14.52
CA PRO A 90 -38.53 -16.30 15.76
C PRO A 90 -38.71 -17.73 16.34
N PRO A 91 -37.64 -18.35 16.89
CA PRO A 91 -37.75 -19.66 17.51
C PRO A 91 -38.67 -19.57 18.74
N LEU A 92 -39.68 -20.44 18.80
CA LEU A 92 -40.56 -20.57 19.97
C LEU A 92 -39.73 -21.15 21.13
N ALA A 93 -39.52 -20.35 22.16
CA ALA A 93 -38.93 -20.75 23.44
C ALA A 93 -40.02 -20.98 24.48
#